data_AF-A0A399WKQ2-F1
#
_entry.id   AF-A0A399WKQ2-F1
#
_cell.length_a   1.000
_cell.length_b   1.000
_cell.length_c   1.000
_cell.angle_alpha   90.00
_cell.angle_beta   90.00
_cell.angle_gamma   90.00
#
_symmetry.space_group_name_H-M   'P 1'
#
loop_
_entity.id
_entity.type
_entity.pdbx_description
1 polymer ?
#
loop_
_entity_poly.entity_id
_entity_poly.type
_entity_poly.pdbx_seq_one_letter_code
_entity_poly.pdbx_strand_id
1 'polypeptide(L)' 'ALDLAIFMDLAQRSGMKGIQEWLSFYFKAPQTAPGLYPEHDLFIQLMKLKNTLRHLKGEDMITHLGREYYE' A
#
# COMPACT_ATOMS: atom_id res chain seq x y z
N ALA A 1 -7.66 -7.01 -12.61
CA ALA A 1 -8.21 -5.70 -13.04
C ALA A 1 -9.22 -5.14 -12.05
N LEU A 2 -10.15 -5.96 -11.54
CA LEU A 2 -11.16 -5.52 -10.57
C LEU A 2 -10.56 -4.84 -9.33
N ASP A 3 -9.58 -5.47 -8.67
CA ASP A 3 -9.00 -4.94 -7.44
C ASP A 3 -8.40 -3.54 -7.64
N LEU A 4 -7.64 -3.35 -8.72
CA LEU A 4 -7.04 -2.07 -9.04
C LEU A 4 -8.11 -0.98 -9.28
N ALA A 5 -9.20 -1.31 -9.98
CA ALA A 5 -10.30 -0.36 -10.19
C ALA A 5 -10.95 0.07 -8.86
N ILE A 6 -11.20 -0.89 -7.97
CA ILE A 6 -11.77 -0.63 -6.64
C ILE A 6 -10.83 0.25 -5.81
N PHE A 7 -9.53 -0.07 -5.78
CA PHE A 7 -8.57 0.70 -4.99
C PHE A 7 -8.26 2.08 -5.56
N MET A 8 -8.33 2.25 -6.89
CA MET A 8 -8.22 3.58 -7.51
C MET A 8 -9.41 4.48 -7.15
N ASP A 9 -10.65 3.95 -7.16
CA ASP A 9 -11.84 4.69 -6.71
C ASP A 9 -11.73 5.05 -5.22
N LEU A 10 -11.26 4.12 -4.37
CA LEU A 10 -10.98 4.40 -2.96
C LEU A 10 -9.96 5.53 -2.79
N ALA A 11 -8.81 5.46 -3.49
CA ALA A 11 -7.77 6.48 -3.44
C ALA A 11 -8.33 7.87 -3.78
N GLN A 12 -9.16 7.94 -4.82
CA GLN A 12 -9.81 9.18 -5.24
C GLN A 12 -10.75 9.73 -4.15
N ARG A 13 -11.60 8.88 -3.57
CA ARG A 13 -12.53 9.29 -2.49
C ARG A 13 -11.81 9.69 -1.21
N SER A 14 -10.65 9.08 -0.94
CA SER A 14 -9.77 9.43 0.17
C SER A 14 -8.90 10.68 -0.10
N GLY A 15 -9.06 11.33 -1.26
CA GLY A 15 -8.33 12.56 -1.60
C GLY A 15 -6.85 12.36 -1.91
N MET A 16 -6.41 11.11 -2.13
CA MET A 16 -5.02 10.79 -2.47
C MET A 16 -4.71 11.24 -3.90
N LYS A 17 -3.52 11.80 -4.11
CA LYS A 17 -3.07 12.33 -5.40
C LYS A 17 -1.64 11.90 -5.69
N GLY A 18 -1.25 11.94 -6.96
CA GLY A 18 0.10 11.58 -7.40
C GLY A 18 0.35 10.08 -7.40
N ILE A 19 1.62 9.69 -7.26
CA ILE A 19 2.05 8.29 -7.38
C ILE A 19 1.47 7.47 -6.23
N GLN A 20 0.68 6.44 -6.57
CA GLN A 20 0.06 5.53 -5.63
C GLN A 20 0.96 4.29 -5.41
N GLU A 21 2.12 4.46 -4.75
CA GLU A 21 3.10 3.37 -4.56
C GLU A 21 2.53 2.15 -3.82
N TRP A 22 1.49 2.32 -3.00
CA TRP A 22 0.83 1.22 -2.30
C TRP A 22 0.06 0.26 -3.24
N LEU A 23 -0.22 0.67 -4.48
CA LEU A 23 -0.83 -0.17 -5.52
C LEU A 23 0.20 -1.00 -6.29
N SER A 24 1.51 -0.87 -5.97
CA SER A 24 2.60 -1.58 -6.65
C SER A 24 2.43 -3.09 -6.68
N PHE A 25 1.72 -3.66 -5.71
CA PHE A 25 1.36 -5.09 -5.65
C PHE A 25 0.69 -5.61 -6.94
N TYR A 26 -0.02 -4.73 -7.67
CA TYR A 26 -0.74 -5.08 -8.89
C TYR A 26 0.05 -4.81 -10.19
N PHE A 27 1.28 -4.28 -10.10
CA PHE A 27 2.07 -3.88 -11.26
C PHE A 27 3.38 -4.66 -11.37
N LYS A 28 3.69 -5.13 -12.58
CA LYS A 28 5.01 -5.74 -12.87
C LYS A 28 6.16 -4.73 -12.81
N ALA A 29 5.87 -3.48 -13.16
CA ALA A 29 6.83 -2.37 -13.13
C ALA A 29 6.21 -1.22 -12.31
N PRO A 30 6.43 -1.22 -10.98
CA PRO A 30 5.92 -0.19 -10.08
C PRO A 30 6.40 1.21 -10.46
N GLN A 31 5.51 2.19 -10.38
CA GLN A 31 5.88 3.60 -10.51
C GLN A 31 6.39 4.11 -9.17
N THR A 32 7.54 4.79 -9.19
CA THR A 32 8.14 5.44 -8.02
C THR A 32 8.49 6.90 -8.33
N ALA A 33 8.69 7.70 -7.27
CA ALA A 33 9.22 9.04 -7.44
C ALA A 33 10.65 9.01 -8.03
N PRO A 34 11.08 10.05 -8.77
CA PRO A 34 12.43 10.13 -9.31
C PRO A 34 13.51 9.90 -8.24
N GLY A 35 14.47 9.01 -8.52
CA GLY A 35 15.55 8.66 -7.60
C GLY A 35 15.24 7.55 -6.60
N LEU A 36 14.01 7.02 -6.56
CA LEU A 36 13.63 5.89 -5.70
C LEU A 36 13.67 4.56 -6.46
N TYR A 37 14.14 3.52 -5.76
CA TYR A 37 14.13 2.15 -6.27
C TYR A 37 12.70 1.57 -6.24
N PRO A 38 12.20 1.00 -7.37
CA PRO A 38 10.92 0.29 -7.39
C PRO A 38 11.03 -1.03 -6.63
N GLU A 39 10.30 -1.16 -5.54
CA GLU A 39 10.20 -2.39 -4.76
C GLU A 39 9.51 -3.49 -5.58
N HIS A 40 10.07 -4.69 -5.63
CA HIS A 40 9.53 -5.85 -6.35
C HIS A 40 9.24 -7.06 -5.45
N ASP A 41 9.56 -6.98 -4.15
CA ASP A 41 9.16 -7.99 -3.17
C ASP A 41 7.64 -7.90 -2.91
N LEU A 42 6.93 -8.98 -3.28
CA LEU A 42 5.48 -9.06 -3.14
C LEU A 42 4.99 -8.96 -1.69
N PHE A 43 5.77 -9.42 -0.71
CA PHE A 43 5.39 -9.34 0.70
C PHE A 43 5.52 -7.91 1.23
N ILE A 44 6.57 -7.19 0.82
CA ILE A 44 6.75 -5.77 1.16
C ILE A 44 5.65 -4.95 0.49
N GLN A 45 5.36 -5.20 -0.79
CA GLN A 45 4.26 -4.52 -1.49
C GLN A 45 2.90 -4.81 -0.85
N LEU A 46 2.64 -6.06 -0.45
CA LEU A 46 1.41 -6.44 0.26
C LEU A 46 1.30 -5.76 1.63
N MET A 47 2.43 -5.62 2.35
CA MET A 47 2.47 -4.87 3.60
C MET A 47 2.15 -3.39 3.37
N LYS A 48 2.72 -2.76 2.33
CA LYS A 48 2.39 -1.37 1.94
C LYS A 48 0.90 -1.20 1.65
N LEU A 49 0.30 -2.14 0.91
CA LEU A 49 -1.14 -2.18 0.63
C LEU A 49 -1.95 -2.23 1.94
N LYS A 50 -1.66 -3.19 2.82
CA LYS A 50 -2.36 -3.35 4.10
C LYS A 50 -2.21 -2.14 5.01
N ASN A 51 -0.98 -1.63 5.18
CA ASN A 51 -0.72 -0.47 6.04
C ASN A 51 -1.37 0.81 5.52
N THR A 52 -1.49 0.97 4.20
CA THR A 52 -2.25 2.09 3.63
C THR A 52 -3.74 2.00 3.97
N LEU A 53 -4.34 0.81 3.85
CA LEU A 53 -5.75 0.61 4.22
C LEU A 53 -6.00 0.81 5.72
N ARG A 54 -5.08 0.35 6.58
CA ARG A 54 -5.14 0.58 8.04
C ARG A 54 -5.05 2.07 8.35
N HIS A 55 -4.10 2.77 7.73
CA HIS A 55 -3.97 4.22 7.87
C HIS A 55 -5.25 4.95 7.45
N LEU A 56 -5.85 4.61 6.31
CA LEU A 56 -7.12 5.20 5.85
C LEU A 56 -8.29 4.93 6.81
N LYS A 57 -8.27 3.80 7.52
CA LYS A 57 -9.26 3.46 8.56
C LYS A 57 -8.96 4.11 9.92
N GLY A 58 -7.78 4.71 10.10
CA GLY A 58 -7.32 5.22 11.40
C GLY A 58 -6.82 4.12 12.35
N GLU A 59 -6.42 2.96 11.82
CA GLU A 59 -5.79 1.88 12.58
C GLU A 59 -4.25 1.99 12.56
N ASP A 60 -3.62 1.45 13.59
CA ASP A 60 -2.15 1.35 13.67
C ASP A 60 -1.58 0.46 12.56
N MET A 61 -0.39 0.81 12.08
CA MET A 61 0.32 0.04 11.06
C MET A 61 0.79 -1.30 11.62
N ILE A 62 0.78 -2.33 10.78
CA ILE A 62 1.37 -3.63 11.10
C ILE A 62 2.87 -3.45 11.20
N THR A 63 3.44 -3.86 12.32
CA THR A 63 4.89 -3.95 12.52
C THR A 63 5.32 -5.42 12.64
N HIS A 64 6.53 -5.74 12.21
CA HIS A 64 7.07 -7.11 12.30
C HIS A 64 7.67 -7.44 13.68
N LEU A 65 7.32 -6.67 14.73
CA LEU A 65 7.87 -6.88 16.07
C LEU A 65 7.23 -8.09 16.79
N GLY A 66 6.09 -8.60 16.30
CA GLY A 66 5.46 -9.83 16.80
C GLY A 66 4.91 -9.75 18.24
N ARG A 67 4.91 -8.55 18.84
CA ARG A 67 4.43 -8.31 20.20
C ARG A 67 2.94 -7.96 20.29
N GLU A 68 2.29 -7.71 19.15
CA GLU A 68 0.89 -7.27 19.05
C GLU A 68 -0.14 -8.36 19.43
N TYR A 69 0.27 -9.63 19.56
CA TYR A 69 -0.60 -10.75 19.95
C TYR A 69 -0.56 -11.12 21.45
N TYR A 70 0.31 -10.47 22.23
CA TYR A 70 0.60 -10.84 23.62
C TYR A 70 0.23 -9.75 24.64
N GLU A 71 -0.55 -8.75 24.22
CA GLU A 71 -1.25 -7.81 25.12
C GLU A 71 -2.64 -8.33 25.52
#